data_AF-A0A9P7R2A1-F1
#
_entry.id   AF-A0A9P7R2A1-F1
#
_cell.length_a   1.000
_cell.length_b   1.000
_cell.length_c   1.000
_cell.angle_alpha   90.00
_cell.angle_beta   90.00
_cell.angle_gamma   90.00
#
_symmetry.space_group_name_H-M   'P 1'
#
loop_
_entity.id
_entity.type
_entity.pdbx_description
1 polymer ?
#
loop_
_entity_poly.entity_id
_entity_poly.type
_entity_poly.pdbx_seq_one_letter_code
_entity_poly.pdbx_strand_id
1 'polypeptide(L)'
;MALKQLSVFFFCLFYGQFVIASGCNQIHCQVSVCAPNADEAYNVASLGLVAIMGPDCASWQPNSPVSGGQGACANGLQTFTGAFDIWRGWNAMGGDYSATFAQWGNFLGATCTGGKTVSCDPKSGQYPNPVTGKCQTRQCCVETMGSPTIEWFGATTFRLRANGLVLFLDTWLERPSVLPKHLDIDDVTEADYIFISHAHFDHLPGADKIAKKTGAVVIANGEAITLLRDAGVHESQLFPVAGGERIPLFTKDDREAAVDGKIPIADGPPGMPARPSHSRAVMSVHVWPSLHALMPGSGHHDIPEEIDTGTVYKGEATPYTCSLDITMGMKYGLLRMNENMPPERMDDGMKSFAEYISDRKNNVFSHYDGGQLAYNFIIGPGQTVFWNGHLGGYEGIIKSIEPTPDVAILTIAGRANLNGRPYNGSAAQFATNQVRWLSQPKKVIWALHDEGAIKPYRVNTAAATAMVHAQTSSTVEELDFGLAKPLF
;
A
#
# COMPACT_ATOMS: atom_id res chain seq x y z
N MET A 1 79.35 -13.21 -22.56
CA MET A 1 79.51 -12.57 -21.23
C MET A 1 78.11 -12.52 -20.63
N ALA A 2 77.75 -13.21 -19.53
CA ALA A 2 78.42 -13.31 -18.22
C ALA A 2 78.56 -11.92 -17.57
N LEU A 3 78.14 -11.64 -16.34
CA LEU A 3 78.13 -12.50 -15.14
C LEU A 3 77.25 -11.91 -13.99
N LYS A 4 76.67 -12.78 -13.14
CA LYS A 4 76.39 -12.65 -11.67
C LYS A 4 75.68 -11.39 -11.09
N GLN A 5 74.53 -11.53 -10.42
CA GLN A 5 74.31 -11.95 -9.01
C GLN A 5 74.76 -10.94 -7.93
N LEU A 6 73.80 -10.47 -7.12
CA LEU A 6 73.81 -10.73 -5.67
C LEU A 6 72.37 -10.77 -5.10
N SER A 7 72.17 -11.60 -4.07
CA SER A 7 70.85 -11.90 -3.48
C SER A 7 70.68 -11.25 -2.11
N VAL A 8 69.44 -10.88 -1.75
CA VAL A 8 68.98 -10.85 -0.34
C VAL A 8 67.60 -11.54 -0.28
N PHE A 9 67.35 -12.21 0.84
CA PHE A 9 66.33 -13.25 1.02
C PHE A 9 65.04 -12.75 1.71
N PHE A 10 63.99 -13.57 1.63
CA PHE A 10 62.81 -13.64 2.51
C PHE A 10 61.88 -12.41 2.62
N PHE A 11 60.71 -12.51 1.96
CA PHE A 11 59.51 -12.94 2.70
C PHE A 11 58.51 -13.64 1.76
N CYS A 12 57.96 -14.78 2.20
CA CYS A 12 56.86 -15.43 1.50
C CYS A 12 55.56 -14.67 1.75
N LEU A 13 54.73 -14.51 0.73
CA LEU A 13 53.37 -15.06 0.72
C LEU A 13 52.72 -14.88 -0.66
N PHE A 14 52.23 -15.99 -1.20
CA PHE A 14 51.41 -16.01 -2.41
C PHE A 14 50.07 -15.33 -2.14
N TYR A 15 49.75 -14.26 -2.86
CA TYR A 15 48.35 -13.93 -3.16
C TYR A 15 48.02 -14.43 -4.57
N GLY A 16 47.87 -15.76 -4.67
CA GLY A 16 47.12 -16.33 -5.78
C GLY A 16 45.66 -15.91 -5.65
N GLN A 17 45.08 -15.35 -6.72
CA GLN A 17 43.64 -15.13 -6.79
C GLN A 17 42.93 -16.48 -6.81
N PHE A 18 42.57 -16.99 -5.63
CA PHE A 18 41.61 -18.08 -5.53
C PHE A 18 40.25 -17.57 -5.97
N VAL A 19 39.74 -18.14 -7.06
CA VAL A 19 38.32 -18.13 -7.38
C VAL A 19 37.62 -18.89 -6.27
N ILE A 20 37.00 -18.17 -5.33
CA ILE A 20 36.13 -18.77 -4.33
C ILE A 20 34.78 -19.00 -5.01
N ALA A 21 34.51 -20.26 -5.36
CA ALA A 21 33.18 -20.69 -5.76
C ALA A 21 32.17 -20.36 -4.64
N SER A 22 30.95 -19.99 -5.02
CA SER A 22 29.85 -19.73 -4.08
C SER A 22 29.48 -21.01 -3.32
N GLY A 23 30.11 -21.23 -2.17
CA GLY A 23 29.91 -22.40 -1.32
C GLY A 23 28.56 -22.35 -0.62
N CYS A 24 27.55 -23.01 -1.19
CA CYS A 24 26.33 -23.32 -0.46
C CYS A 24 26.65 -24.35 0.63
N ASN A 25 26.68 -23.92 1.90
CA ASN A 25 26.66 -24.84 3.03
C ASN A 25 25.25 -25.47 3.13
N GLN A 26 25.21 -26.81 3.15
CA GLN A 26 24.03 -27.60 3.43
C GLN A 26 23.91 -27.78 4.95
N ILE A 27 22.76 -27.46 5.53
CA ILE A 27 22.45 -27.67 6.95
C ILE A 27 21.55 -28.89 7.06
N HIS A 28 21.84 -29.81 7.98
CA HIS A 28 20.90 -30.84 8.41
C HIS A 28 20.20 -30.42 9.72
N CYS A 29 18.88 -30.48 9.72
CA CYS A 29 18.01 -30.22 10.87
C CYS A 29 17.13 -31.44 11.16
N GLN A 30 17.16 -31.96 12.39
CA GLN A 30 16.15 -32.92 12.86
C GLN A 30 14.98 -32.12 13.44
N VAL A 31 13.76 -32.31 12.93
CA VAL A 31 12.59 -31.47 13.28
C VAL A 31 11.42 -32.32 13.76
N SER A 32 10.73 -31.90 14.82
CA SER A 32 9.48 -32.51 15.29
C SER A 32 8.32 -31.52 15.28
N VAL A 33 7.15 -31.94 14.78
CA VAL A 33 5.94 -31.10 14.66
C VAL A 33 4.65 -31.89 14.96
N CYS A 34 3.57 -31.17 15.25
CA CYS A 34 2.20 -31.70 15.33
C CYS A 34 1.41 -31.30 14.08
N ALA A 35 0.82 -32.27 13.39
CA ALA A 35 0.01 -32.04 12.20
C ALA A 35 -1.08 -33.13 12.04
N PRO A 36 -2.14 -32.91 11.25
CA PRO A 36 -3.13 -33.94 10.94
C PRO A 36 -2.63 -34.95 9.89
N ASN A 37 -1.65 -34.58 9.06
CA ASN A 37 -1.07 -35.39 7.99
C ASN A 37 0.37 -34.94 7.65
N ALA A 38 1.06 -35.69 6.78
CA ALA A 38 2.45 -35.45 6.42
C ALA A 38 2.70 -34.17 5.60
N ASP A 39 1.74 -33.72 4.79
CA ASP A 39 1.87 -32.51 3.98
C ASP A 39 1.76 -31.26 4.86
N GLU A 40 0.82 -31.25 5.82
CA GLU A 40 0.79 -30.23 6.86
C GLU A 40 2.01 -30.30 7.79
N ALA A 41 2.54 -31.49 8.08
CA ALA A 41 3.79 -31.60 8.84
C ALA A 41 4.97 -30.94 8.10
N TYR A 42 5.08 -31.15 6.78
CA TYR A 42 6.06 -30.45 5.94
C TYR A 42 5.87 -28.93 6.00
N ASN A 43 4.63 -28.44 5.92
CA ASN A 43 4.34 -27.00 5.99
C ASN A 43 4.70 -26.41 7.36
N VAL A 44 4.33 -27.05 8.48
CA VAL A 44 4.66 -26.60 9.84
C VAL A 44 6.17 -26.66 10.09
N ALA A 45 6.86 -27.69 9.62
CA ALA A 45 8.32 -27.81 9.74
C ALA A 45 9.05 -26.76 8.88
N SER A 46 8.59 -26.53 7.64
CA SER A 46 9.11 -25.48 6.75
C SER A 46 8.94 -24.09 7.36
N LEU A 47 7.73 -23.76 7.82
CA LEU A 47 7.44 -22.47 8.46
C LEU A 47 8.29 -22.26 9.72
N GLY A 48 8.41 -23.30 10.56
CA GLY A 48 9.26 -23.25 11.76
C GLY A 48 10.72 -22.96 11.43
N LEU A 49 11.30 -23.68 10.46
CA LEU A 49 12.70 -23.51 10.06
C LEU A 49 12.96 -22.20 9.30
N VAL A 50 12.08 -21.81 8.36
CA VAL A 50 12.22 -20.56 7.59
C VAL A 50 12.13 -19.34 8.51
N ALA A 51 11.27 -19.36 9.53
CA ALA A 51 11.20 -18.30 10.54
C ALA A 51 12.49 -18.13 11.37
N ILE A 52 13.35 -19.16 11.40
CA ILE A 52 14.61 -19.19 12.15
C ILE A 52 15.81 -18.88 11.24
N MET A 53 15.78 -19.38 10.00
CA MET A 53 16.97 -19.52 9.14
C MET A 53 16.90 -18.72 7.84
N GLY A 54 15.73 -18.16 7.51
CA GLY A 54 15.48 -17.46 6.24
C GLY A 54 15.05 -18.40 5.10
N PRO A 55 14.56 -17.84 3.99
CA PRO A 55 14.11 -18.63 2.85
C PRO A 55 15.25 -18.98 1.89
N ASP A 56 15.54 -20.27 1.72
CA ASP A 56 15.72 -20.90 0.40
C ASP A 56 15.92 -22.44 0.50
N CYS A 57 15.54 -23.14 -0.57
CA CYS A 57 15.83 -24.55 -0.89
C CYS A 57 15.89 -25.53 0.30
N ALA A 58 14.75 -26.16 0.60
CA ALA A 58 14.65 -27.19 1.62
C ALA A 58 14.10 -28.53 1.12
N SER A 59 14.70 -29.66 1.53
CA SER A 59 14.21 -31.02 1.22
C SER A 59 13.98 -31.86 2.47
N TRP A 60 12.81 -32.52 2.52
CA TRP A 60 12.41 -33.42 3.60
C TRP A 60 12.72 -34.88 3.26
N GLN A 61 13.35 -35.60 4.19
CA GLN A 61 13.58 -37.05 4.10
C GLN A 61 12.72 -37.79 5.15
N PRO A 62 11.64 -38.48 4.75
CA PRO A 62 10.86 -39.32 5.64
C PRO A 62 11.71 -40.42 6.30
N ASN A 63 11.39 -40.77 7.55
CA ASN A 63 11.96 -41.90 8.31
C ASN A 63 13.44 -41.79 8.74
N SER A 64 13.98 -40.58 8.89
CA SER A 64 15.30 -40.35 9.52
C SER A 64 15.27 -40.50 11.06
N PRO A 65 16.40 -40.88 11.71
CA PRO A 65 16.45 -41.16 13.15
C PRO A 65 16.21 -39.93 14.05
N VAL A 66 15.56 -40.16 15.19
CA VAL A 66 14.81 -39.16 15.95
C VAL A 66 15.47 -38.78 17.28
N SER A 67 15.75 -37.49 17.47
CA SER A 67 15.96 -36.90 18.81
C SER A 67 15.71 -35.38 18.76
N GLY A 68 14.50 -34.90 19.11
CA GLY A 68 14.25 -33.44 19.05
C GLY A 68 12.91 -32.90 19.56
N GLY A 69 11.87 -33.72 19.72
CA GLY A 69 10.56 -33.23 20.18
C GLY A 69 10.37 -33.33 21.70
N GLN A 70 9.89 -32.24 22.33
CA GLN A 70 9.30 -32.29 23.67
C GLN A 70 7.79 -32.03 23.59
N GLY A 71 7.01 -32.81 24.36
CA GLY A 71 5.55 -32.64 24.46
C GLY A 71 4.72 -33.59 23.59
N ALA A 72 3.45 -33.73 23.96
CA ALA A 72 2.44 -34.49 23.22
C ALA A 72 1.55 -33.54 22.40
N CYS A 73 1.10 -33.99 21.22
CA CYS A 73 0.19 -33.22 20.39
C CYS A 73 -1.22 -33.14 20.97
N ALA A 74 -1.96 -32.08 20.62
CA ALA A 74 -3.38 -31.94 20.95
C ALA A 74 -4.24 -33.01 20.25
N ASN A 75 -5.41 -33.31 20.82
CA ASN A 75 -6.35 -34.30 20.25
C ASN A 75 -6.67 -33.99 18.78
N GLY A 76 -6.49 -35.00 17.91
CA GLY A 76 -6.68 -34.88 16.45
C GLY A 76 -5.41 -34.62 15.65
N LEU A 77 -4.27 -34.36 16.30
CA LEU A 77 -2.97 -34.18 15.66
C LEU A 77 -2.03 -35.35 15.97
N GLN A 78 -1.14 -35.68 15.04
CA GLN A 78 -0.09 -36.68 15.16
C GLN A 78 1.28 -36.01 15.21
N THR A 79 2.23 -36.63 15.92
CA THR A 79 3.63 -36.19 15.92
C THR A 79 4.34 -36.70 14.68
N PHE A 80 4.89 -35.78 13.88
CA PHE A 80 5.76 -36.08 12.76
C PHE A 80 7.20 -35.71 13.11
N THR A 81 8.18 -36.47 12.60
CA THR A 81 9.61 -36.13 12.73
C THR A 81 10.36 -36.57 11.49
N GLY A 82 11.37 -35.80 11.09
CA GLY A 82 12.20 -36.09 9.92
C GLY A 82 13.38 -35.13 9.80
N ALA A 83 14.24 -35.43 8.83
CA ALA A 83 15.38 -34.59 8.48
C ALA A 83 14.98 -33.53 7.44
N PHE A 84 15.38 -32.29 7.72
CA PHE A 84 15.28 -31.14 6.83
C PHE A 84 16.69 -30.74 6.39
N ASP A 85 16.94 -30.77 5.09
CA ASP A 85 18.18 -30.26 4.50
C ASP A 85 17.93 -28.88 3.92
N ILE A 86 18.68 -27.87 4.35
CA ILE A 86 18.55 -26.47 3.90
C ILE A 86 19.83 -26.02 3.20
N TRP A 87 19.71 -25.41 2.03
CA TRP A 87 20.85 -24.92 1.25
C TRP A 87 20.98 -23.39 1.35
N ARG A 88 22.19 -22.90 1.66
CA ARG A 88 22.52 -21.53 2.11
C ARG A 88 22.30 -21.30 3.62
N GLY A 89 22.94 -22.16 4.40
CA GLY A 89 23.14 -21.90 5.81
C GLY A 89 23.95 -20.64 6.12
N TRP A 90 23.84 -20.19 7.38
CA TRP A 90 24.59 -19.09 8.03
C TRP A 90 25.94 -18.78 7.35
N ASN A 91 26.13 -17.54 6.88
CA ASN A 91 27.39 -17.07 6.28
C ASN A 91 28.50 -16.85 7.35
N ALA A 92 28.83 -17.90 8.08
CA ALA A 92 29.98 -17.97 8.97
C ALA A 92 31.11 -18.75 8.28
N MET A 93 32.18 -18.06 7.89
CA MET A 93 33.39 -18.73 7.40
C MET A 93 34.11 -19.46 8.55
N GLY A 94 33.80 -20.75 8.70
CA GLY A 94 34.57 -21.72 9.51
C GLY A 94 34.07 -21.98 10.94
N GLY A 95 33.83 -23.26 11.27
CA GLY A 95 33.59 -23.78 12.62
C GLY A 95 32.49 -24.84 12.68
N ASP A 96 32.25 -25.43 13.86
CA ASP A 96 31.17 -26.40 14.16
C ASP A 96 30.06 -25.77 15.07
N TYR A 97 28.75 -25.84 14.73
CA TYR A 97 27.57 -25.46 15.56
C TYR A 97 26.67 -26.65 15.85
N SER A 98 25.96 -26.54 16.97
CA SER A 98 24.67 -27.17 17.19
C SER A 98 23.71 -26.10 17.71
N ALA A 99 22.47 -26.09 17.22
CA ALA A 99 21.40 -25.19 17.66
C ALA A 99 20.13 -26.00 17.91
N THR A 100 19.59 -25.90 19.12
CA THR A 100 18.33 -26.54 19.52
C THR A 100 17.26 -25.48 19.69
N PHE A 101 16.13 -25.65 19.01
CA PHE A 101 15.03 -24.71 18.95
C PHE A 101 13.88 -25.18 19.83
N ALA A 102 13.36 -24.28 20.66
CA ALA A 102 12.29 -24.56 21.61
C ALA A 102 10.93 -24.68 20.91
N GLN A 103 10.01 -25.39 21.58
CA GLN A 103 8.63 -25.55 21.15
C GLN A 103 7.90 -24.20 21.05
N TRP A 104 7.13 -24.00 19.98
CA TRP A 104 6.05 -23.01 19.92
C TRP A 104 4.88 -23.53 19.08
N GLY A 105 3.64 -23.35 19.56
CA GLY A 105 2.44 -23.82 18.86
C GLY A 105 2.55 -25.30 18.46
N ASN A 106 2.41 -25.58 17.15
CA ASN A 106 2.51 -26.92 16.57
C ASN A 106 3.95 -27.34 16.22
N PHE A 107 4.95 -26.48 16.39
CA PHE A 107 6.37 -26.82 16.22
C PHE A 107 6.93 -27.30 17.56
N LEU A 108 7.31 -28.57 17.67
CA LEU A 108 7.77 -29.18 18.94
C LEU A 108 9.26 -28.95 19.21
N GLY A 109 10.01 -28.58 18.18
CA GLY A 109 11.43 -28.24 18.26
C GLY A 109 12.21 -28.75 17.06
N ALA A 110 13.45 -28.28 16.95
CA ALA A 110 14.43 -28.81 16.01
C ALA A 110 15.84 -28.81 16.59
N THR A 111 16.72 -29.66 16.09
CA THR A 111 18.17 -29.60 16.34
C THR A 111 18.91 -29.58 15.00
N CYS A 112 19.65 -28.51 14.73
CA CYS A 112 20.42 -28.31 13.50
C CYS A 112 21.93 -28.24 13.79
N THR A 113 22.78 -28.74 12.90
CA THR A 113 24.27 -28.72 13.04
C THR A 113 24.99 -28.05 11.84
N GLY A 114 26.12 -27.35 12.08
CA GLY A 114 26.80 -26.43 11.12
C GLY A 114 28.04 -25.72 11.72
N GLY A 115 28.14 -24.37 11.89
CA GLY A 115 29.29 -23.63 12.50
C GLY A 115 29.09 -22.50 13.60
N LYS A 116 29.58 -22.73 14.85
CA LYS A 116 29.59 -21.93 16.13
C LYS A 116 28.26 -21.42 16.78
N THR A 117 28.17 -21.43 18.12
CA THR A 117 26.98 -21.02 18.92
C THR A 117 26.93 -19.53 19.28
N VAL A 118 25.75 -18.90 19.13
CA VAL A 118 25.40 -17.56 19.64
C VAL A 118 24.29 -17.70 20.69
N SER A 119 24.42 -17.01 21.83
CA SER A 119 23.42 -17.05 22.93
C SER A 119 22.91 -15.64 23.22
N CYS A 120 21.58 -15.49 23.24
CA CYS A 120 20.86 -14.22 23.47
C CYS A 120 19.80 -14.43 24.57
N ASP A 121 19.51 -13.41 25.37
CA ASP A 121 18.51 -13.51 26.46
C ASP A 121 17.08 -13.30 25.92
N PRO A 122 16.22 -14.34 25.87
CA PRO A 122 14.87 -14.22 25.34
C PRO A 122 13.99 -13.28 26.18
N LYS A 123 14.28 -13.12 27.48
CA LYS A 123 13.52 -12.22 28.37
C LYS A 123 13.73 -10.74 28.06
N SER A 124 14.80 -10.42 27.33
CA SER A 124 15.12 -9.06 26.88
C SER A 124 14.61 -8.74 25.47
N GLY A 125 13.88 -9.66 24.83
CA GLY A 125 13.47 -9.53 23.43
C GLY A 125 14.62 -9.68 22.42
N GLN A 126 15.75 -10.25 22.83
CA GLN A 126 16.92 -10.46 21.99
C GLN A 126 16.90 -11.82 21.27
N TYR A 127 17.32 -11.84 20.01
CA TYR A 127 17.60 -13.05 19.23
C TYR A 127 18.83 -12.85 18.33
N PRO A 128 19.48 -13.94 17.86
CA PRO A 128 20.62 -13.84 16.97
C PRO A 128 20.25 -13.21 15.62
N ASN A 129 21.07 -12.27 15.16
CA ASN A 129 21.01 -11.74 13.80
C ASN A 129 21.71 -12.74 12.84
N PRO A 130 21.02 -13.23 11.78
CA PRO A 130 21.56 -14.27 10.89
C PRO A 130 22.65 -13.77 9.93
N VAL A 131 22.88 -12.46 9.83
CA VAL A 131 23.95 -11.87 8.99
C VAL A 131 25.21 -11.57 9.79
N THR A 132 25.07 -11.24 11.09
CA THR A 132 26.18 -10.67 11.90
C THR A 132 26.58 -11.51 13.11
N GLY A 133 25.82 -12.55 13.47
CA GLY A 133 26.12 -13.42 14.62
C GLY A 133 26.05 -12.71 15.98
N LYS A 134 25.31 -11.61 16.07
CA LYS A 134 25.12 -10.79 17.29
C LYS A 134 23.65 -10.78 17.70
N CYS A 135 23.38 -10.59 19.00
CA CYS A 135 22.03 -10.42 19.50
C CYS A 135 21.45 -9.06 19.08
N GLN A 136 20.20 -9.06 18.62
CA GLN A 136 19.45 -7.86 18.23
C GLN A 136 18.02 -7.91 18.79
N THR A 137 17.40 -6.75 18.92
CA THR A 137 15.99 -6.59 19.38
C THR A 137 15.02 -6.15 18.28
N ARG A 138 15.51 -5.77 17.09
CA ARG A 138 14.70 -5.45 15.91
C ARG A 138 14.82 -6.58 14.87
N GLN A 139 13.68 -7.00 14.34
CA GLN A 139 13.59 -8.24 13.59
C GLN A 139 13.98 -7.98 12.14
N CYS A 140 14.93 -8.77 11.63
CA CYS A 140 15.19 -8.78 10.18
C CYS A 140 13.92 -9.27 9.48
N CYS A 141 13.56 -8.59 8.39
CA CYS A 141 12.29 -8.72 7.70
C CYS A 141 12.03 -10.15 7.22
N VAL A 142 11.33 -10.93 8.05
CA VAL A 142 10.20 -11.71 7.54
C VAL A 142 8.97 -10.88 7.88
N GLU A 143 8.55 -10.04 6.94
CA GLU A 143 7.12 -9.75 6.89
C GLU A 143 6.45 -11.10 6.63
N THR A 144 5.84 -11.68 7.66
CA THR A 144 4.57 -12.36 7.44
C THR A 144 3.76 -11.44 6.55
N MET A 145 3.31 -11.87 5.36
CA MET A 145 2.42 -11.06 4.55
C MET A 145 1.26 -10.65 5.44
N GLY A 146 1.27 -9.39 5.87
CA GLY A 146 0.35 -8.93 6.90
C GLY A 146 -1.07 -9.10 6.38
N SER A 147 -2.02 -9.40 7.27
CA SER A 147 -3.42 -9.15 6.92
C SER A 147 -3.50 -7.72 6.38
N PRO A 148 -3.99 -7.49 5.15
CA PRO A 148 -3.89 -6.19 4.51
C PRO A 148 -4.41 -5.08 5.43
N THR A 149 -3.68 -3.98 5.55
CA THR A 149 -4.03 -2.88 6.47
C THR A 149 -4.31 -1.59 5.72
N ILE A 150 -5.15 -0.76 6.33
CA ILE A 150 -5.46 0.59 5.87
C ILE A 150 -5.20 1.59 7.00
N GLU A 151 -4.63 2.72 6.66
CA GLU A 151 -4.43 3.90 7.53
C GLU A 151 -5.03 5.12 6.82
N TRP A 152 -5.74 5.98 7.54
CA TRP A 152 -6.32 7.22 7.00
C TRP A 152 -5.64 8.45 7.58
N PHE A 153 -5.32 9.45 6.76
CA PHE A 153 -4.61 10.66 7.18
C PHE A 153 -5.42 11.95 6.94
N GLY A 154 -6.73 11.83 6.68
CA GLY A 154 -7.64 12.93 6.35
C GLY A 154 -7.99 12.99 4.87
N ALA A 155 -9.07 13.70 4.55
CA ALA A 155 -9.68 13.77 3.22
C ALA A 155 -9.82 12.38 2.57
N THR A 156 -9.20 12.17 1.43
CA THR A 156 -9.10 10.89 0.73
C THR A 156 -7.72 10.25 0.81
N THR A 157 -6.83 10.75 1.69
CA THR A 157 -5.43 10.28 1.78
C THR A 157 -5.32 9.04 2.66
N PHE A 158 -4.97 7.89 2.05
CA PHE A 158 -4.78 6.63 2.76
C PHE A 158 -3.41 5.98 2.47
N ARG A 159 -2.92 5.16 3.41
CA ARG A 159 -1.85 4.18 3.15
C ARG A 159 -2.43 2.77 3.26
N LEU A 160 -2.34 2.00 2.18
CA LEU A 160 -2.74 0.61 2.08
C LEU A 160 -1.48 -0.27 2.04
N ARG A 161 -1.37 -1.24 2.94
CA ARG A 161 -0.31 -2.26 2.91
C ARG A 161 -0.90 -3.60 2.55
N ALA A 162 -0.38 -4.23 1.51
CA ALA A 162 -0.87 -5.52 1.00
C ALA A 162 0.23 -6.24 0.20
N ASN A 163 0.39 -7.55 0.41
CA ASN A 163 1.29 -8.42 -0.36
C ASN A 163 2.73 -7.88 -0.52
N GLY A 164 3.28 -7.27 0.55
CA GLY A 164 4.61 -6.67 0.56
C GLY A 164 4.74 -5.35 -0.22
N LEU A 165 3.63 -4.70 -0.55
CA LEU A 165 3.58 -3.36 -1.16
C LEU A 165 3.06 -2.31 -0.19
N VAL A 166 3.59 -1.09 -0.30
CA VAL A 166 3.02 0.11 0.34
C VAL A 166 2.42 1.02 -0.73
N LEU A 167 1.10 1.18 -0.69
CA LEU A 167 0.34 2.00 -1.64
C LEU A 167 -0.18 3.26 -0.94
N PHE A 168 -0.05 4.43 -1.57
CA PHE A 168 -0.80 5.63 -1.17
C PHE A 168 -2.01 5.83 -2.10
N LEU A 169 -3.15 6.19 -1.52
CA LEU A 169 -4.38 6.57 -2.23
C LEU A 169 -4.59 8.06 -1.95
N ASP A 170 -4.43 8.91 -2.96
CA ASP A 170 -4.18 10.35 -2.82
C ASP A 170 -3.04 10.68 -1.82
N THR A 171 -2.64 11.94 -1.69
CA THR A 171 -1.37 12.30 -0.98
C THR A 171 -1.39 13.60 -0.18
N TRP A 172 -2.55 14.16 0.14
CA TRP A 172 -2.72 15.46 0.83
C TRP A 172 -2.32 15.45 2.32
N LEU A 173 -1.04 15.19 2.56
CA LEU A 173 -0.37 15.27 3.87
C LEU A 173 0.06 16.70 4.20
N GLU A 174 0.40 17.46 3.16
CA GLU A 174 0.68 18.90 3.26
C GLU A 174 -0.64 19.65 3.18
N ARG A 175 -1.29 19.81 4.34
CA ARG A 175 -2.59 20.47 4.52
C ARG A 175 -2.41 21.94 4.95
N PRO A 176 -3.42 22.80 4.79
CA PRO A 176 -3.49 24.12 5.45
C PRO A 176 -3.11 24.02 6.93
N SER A 177 -2.28 24.94 7.40
CA SER A 177 -1.68 24.95 8.75
C SER A 177 -2.68 24.94 9.92
N VAL A 178 -3.94 25.31 9.68
CA VAL A 178 -5.04 25.24 10.65
C VAL A 178 -5.54 23.81 10.89
N LEU A 179 -5.31 22.90 9.94
CA LEU A 179 -5.76 21.51 10.00
C LEU A 179 -4.71 20.60 10.64
N PRO A 180 -5.15 19.53 11.35
CA PRO A 180 -4.22 18.56 11.91
C PRO A 180 -3.47 17.80 10.80
N LYS A 181 -2.15 17.65 10.99
CA LYS A 181 -1.32 16.70 10.25
C LYS A 181 -1.29 15.37 11.00
N HIS A 182 -1.74 14.31 10.35
CA HIS A 182 -1.79 12.96 10.93
C HIS A 182 -0.61 12.06 10.53
N LEU A 183 0.16 12.50 9.52
CA LEU A 183 1.42 11.93 9.10
C LEU A 183 2.23 13.06 8.46
N ASP A 184 3.49 13.24 8.88
CA ASP A 184 4.37 14.16 8.17
C ASP A 184 4.88 13.51 6.87
N ILE A 185 5.01 14.31 5.80
CA ILE A 185 5.51 13.82 4.51
C ILE A 185 7.00 13.43 4.61
N ASP A 186 7.74 14.04 5.54
CA ASP A 186 9.12 13.67 5.83
C ASP A 186 9.24 12.34 6.59
N ASP A 187 8.18 11.87 7.25
CA ASP A 187 8.10 10.52 7.84
C ASP A 187 7.71 9.43 6.83
N VAL A 188 7.29 9.78 5.60
CA VAL A 188 7.04 8.79 4.53
C VAL A 188 8.37 8.27 3.99
N THR A 189 8.87 7.19 4.57
CA THR A 189 10.13 6.52 4.14
C THR A 189 9.92 5.43 3.10
N GLU A 190 8.68 5.00 2.88
CA GLU A 190 8.31 3.86 2.05
C GLU A 190 7.01 4.12 1.28
N ALA A 191 7.03 3.84 -0.03
CA ALA A 191 5.88 3.81 -0.93
C ALA A 191 6.34 3.13 -2.23
N ASP A 192 5.59 2.14 -2.71
CA ASP A 192 5.79 1.46 -3.99
C ASP A 192 4.96 2.09 -5.11
N TYR A 193 3.73 2.46 -4.80
CA TYR A 193 2.80 3.06 -5.73
C TYR A 193 2.01 4.20 -5.07
N ILE A 194 1.66 5.19 -5.88
CA ILE A 194 0.77 6.29 -5.50
C ILE A 194 -0.37 6.30 -6.51
N PHE A 195 -1.60 6.19 -6.05
CA PHE A 195 -2.81 6.24 -6.88
C PHE A 195 -3.51 7.56 -6.65
N ILE A 196 -3.63 8.38 -7.68
CA ILE A 196 -4.30 9.67 -7.58
C ILE A 196 -5.69 9.57 -8.20
N SER A 197 -6.71 10.00 -7.47
CA SER A 197 -8.09 10.03 -7.95
C SER A 197 -8.29 11.12 -9.00
N HIS A 198 -7.75 12.33 -8.76
CA HIS A 198 -7.73 13.46 -9.71
C HIS A 198 -6.78 14.58 -9.25
N ALA A 199 -6.59 15.62 -10.09
CA ALA A 199 -5.53 16.61 -9.93
C ALA A 199 -5.81 17.79 -8.97
N HIS A 200 -6.86 17.75 -8.14
CA HIS A 200 -7.22 18.85 -7.24
C HIS A 200 -6.32 18.96 -5.99
N PHE A 201 -6.45 20.09 -5.28
CA PHE A 201 -5.55 20.52 -4.19
C PHE A 201 -5.57 19.62 -2.95
N ASP A 202 -6.64 18.87 -2.75
CA ASP A 202 -6.90 17.95 -1.65
C ASP A 202 -6.61 16.48 -2.00
N HIS A 203 -6.04 16.25 -3.19
CA HIS A 203 -5.77 14.92 -3.74
C HIS A 203 -4.30 14.73 -4.18
N LEU A 204 -3.79 15.63 -5.03
CA LEU A 204 -2.47 15.49 -5.68
C LEU A 204 -1.25 16.01 -4.88
N PRO A 205 -1.32 17.11 -4.10
CA PRO A 205 -0.13 17.67 -3.47
C PRO A 205 0.53 16.73 -2.46
N GLY A 206 1.82 16.45 -2.67
CA GLY A 206 2.61 15.50 -1.89
C GLY A 206 3.11 14.31 -2.71
N ALA A 207 2.39 13.92 -3.77
CA ALA A 207 2.78 12.81 -4.64
C ALA A 207 4.16 12.99 -5.27
N ASP A 208 4.54 14.22 -5.65
CA ASP A 208 5.84 14.50 -6.24
C ASP A 208 6.99 14.28 -5.23
N LYS A 209 6.81 14.76 -3.98
CA LYS A 209 7.76 14.60 -2.87
C LYS A 209 7.94 13.12 -2.54
N ILE A 210 6.85 12.38 -2.34
CA ILE A 210 6.90 10.95 -2.01
C ILE A 210 7.52 10.15 -3.16
N ALA A 211 7.08 10.36 -4.41
CA ALA A 211 7.61 9.63 -5.57
C ALA A 211 9.12 9.82 -5.73
N LYS A 212 9.63 11.06 -5.67
CA LYS A 212 11.08 11.35 -5.76
C LYS A 212 11.87 10.71 -4.62
N LYS A 213 11.29 10.63 -3.42
CA LYS A 213 11.95 10.13 -2.20
C LYS A 213 12.02 8.61 -2.14
N THR A 214 10.96 7.90 -2.51
CA THR A 214 10.88 6.43 -2.34
C THR A 214 11.16 5.65 -3.62
N GLY A 215 10.99 6.29 -4.80
CA GLY A 215 10.93 5.60 -6.10
C GLY A 215 9.55 5.02 -6.42
N ALA A 216 8.48 5.50 -5.76
CA ALA A 216 7.10 5.04 -6.03
C ALA A 216 6.67 5.31 -7.48
N VAL A 217 5.88 4.42 -8.07
CA VAL A 217 5.22 4.64 -9.36
C VAL A 217 3.89 5.36 -9.12
N VAL A 218 3.71 6.54 -9.73
CA VAL A 218 2.45 7.28 -9.66
C VAL A 218 1.55 6.89 -10.82
N ILE A 219 0.34 6.44 -10.48
CA ILE A 219 -0.73 6.06 -11.41
C ILE A 219 -1.84 7.12 -11.25
N ALA A 220 -2.07 7.88 -12.32
CA ALA A 220 -2.95 9.05 -12.29
C ALA A 220 -3.44 9.44 -13.69
N ASN A 221 -4.40 10.38 -13.76
CA ASN A 221 -4.84 10.95 -15.03
C ASN A 221 -3.76 11.83 -15.70
N GLY A 222 -3.98 12.18 -16.98
CA GLY A 222 -3.00 12.96 -17.76
C GLY A 222 -2.66 14.35 -17.22
N GLU A 223 -3.60 15.01 -16.53
CA GLU A 223 -3.39 16.33 -15.90
C GLU A 223 -2.42 16.20 -14.72
N ALA A 224 -2.71 15.28 -13.80
CA ALA A 224 -1.85 14.99 -12.65
C ALA A 224 -0.45 14.52 -13.08
N ILE A 225 -0.35 13.61 -14.06
CA ILE A 225 0.94 13.16 -14.60
C ILE A 225 1.73 14.32 -15.23
N THR A 226 1.08 15.26 -15.90
CA THR A 226 1.75 16.43 -16.49
C THR A 226 2.32 17.34 -15.40
N LEU A 227 1.52 17.67 -14.38
CA LEU A 227 1.97 18.45 -13.24
C LEU A 227 3.13 17.80 -12.47
N LEU A 228 3.10 16.48 -12.28
CA LEU A 228 4.17 15.74 -11.61
C LEU A 228 5.45 15.67 -12.43
N ARG A 229 5.34 15.58 -13.76
CA ARG A 229 6.48 15.71 -14.68
C ARG A 229 7.12 17.08 -14.59
N ASP A 230 6.31 18.15 -14.62
CA ASP A 230 6.78 19.53 -14.50
C ASP A 230 7.40 19.81 -13.11
N ALA A 231 6.89 19.16 -12.06
CA ALA A 231 7.49 19.15 -10.73
C ALA A 231 8.81 18.34 -10.66
N GLY A 232 9.19 17.60 -11.71
CA GLY A 232 10.45 16.84 -11.79
C GLY A 232 10.39 15.41 -11.24
N VAL A 233 9.23 14.76 -11.21
CA VAL A 233 9.15 13.30 -11.02
C VAL A 233 9.67 12.60 -12.29
N HIS A 234 10.45 11.54 -12.13
CA HIS A 234 11.09 10.86 -13.27
C HIS A 234 10.07 10.12 -14.15
N GLU A 235 10.20 10.18 -15.47
CA GLU A 235 9.22 9.62 -16.42
C GLU A 235 8.96 8.12 -16.21
N SER A 236 9.97 7.34 -15.77
CA SER A 236 9.79 5.91 -15.48
C SER A 236 8.87 5.62 -14.28
N GLN A 237 8.53 6.65 -13.50
CA GLN A 237 7.59 6.58 -12.38
C GLN A 237 6.18 7.05 -12.75
N LEU A 238 5.97 7.63 -13.94
CA LEU A 238 4.74 8.32 -14.31
C LEU A 238 3.88 7.45 -15.24
N PHE A 239 2.79 6.89 -14.71
CA PHE A 239 1.93 5.95 -15.42
C PHE A 239 0.56 6.61 -15.68
N PRO A 240 0.36 7.28 -16.84
CA PRO A 240 -0.91 7.89 -17.20
C PRO A 240 -1.98 6.85 -17.49
N VAL A 241 -3.18 7.09 -16.98
CA VAL A 241 -4.37 6.23 -17.12
C VAL A 241 -5.63 7.08 -17.38
N ALA A 242 -6.66 6.48 -17.97
CA ALA A 242 -7.95 7.13 -18.26
C ALA A 242 -9.17 6.35 -17.75
N GLY A 243 -8.98 5.12 -17.26
CA GLY A 243 -10.05 4.20 -16.90
C GLY A 243 -10.27 3.14 -17.97
N GLY A 244 -10.17 1.87 -17.57
CA GLY A 244 -10.16 0.69 -18.44
C GLY A 244 -8.88 -0.16 -18.29
N GLU A 245 -7.84 0.39 -17.66
CA GLU A 245 -6.56 -0.29 -17.46
C GLU A 245 -6.64 -1.38 -16.39
N ARG A 246 -5.86 -2.46 -16.61
CA ARG A 246 -5.64 -3.55 -15.64
C ARG A 246 -4.15 -3.65 -15.38
N ILE A 247 -3.72 -3.15 -14.22
CA ILE A 247 -2.31 -2.90 -13.93
C ILE A 247 -1.81 -3.98 -12.97
N PRO A 248 -0.85 -4.84 -13.37
CA PRO A 248 -0.14 -5.71 -12.44
C PRO A 248 0.79 -4.88 -11.55
N LEU A 249 0.77 -5.15 -10.24
CA LEU A 249 1.65 -4.50 -9.27
C LEU A 249 2.73 -5.48 -8.80
N PHE A 250 3.97 -5.01 -8.77
CA PHE A 250 5.19 -5.75 -8.42
C PHE A 250 5.89 -5.09 -7.24
N THR A 251 6.65 -5.85 -6.44
CA THR A 251 7.53 -5.31 -5.39
C THR A 251 8.64 -4.45 -5.98
N LYS A 252 9.25 -3.58 -5.17
CA LYS A 252 10.39 -2.77 -5.59
C LYS A 252 11.55 -3.63 -6.10
N ASP A 253 11.90 -4.67 -5.37
CA ASP A 253 12.95 -5.64 -5.71
C ASP A 253 12.71 -6.28 -7.09
N ASP A 254 11.47 -6.64 -7.43
CA ASP A 254 11.14 -7.17 -8.75
C ASP A 254 11.27 -6.10 -9.84
N ARG A 255 10.82 -4.87 -9.59
CA ARG A 255 10.99 -3.75 -10.55
C ARG A 255 12.47 -3.50 -10.83
N GLU A 256 13.31 -3.49 -9.80
CA GLU A 256 14.76 -3.30 -9.93
C GLU A 256 15.44 -4.51 -10.61
N ALA A 257 15.06 -5.74 -10.25
CA ALA A 257 15.57 -6.96 -10.88
C ALA A 257 15.21 -7.06 -12.37
N ALA A 258 14.06 -6.51 -12.80
CA ALA A 258 13.69 -6.42 -14.21
C ALA A 258 14.60 -5.44 -14.97
N VAL A 259 14.89 -4.26 -14.38
CA VAL A 259 15.81 -3.26 -14.95
C VAL A 259 17.24 -3.81 -15.06
N ASP A 260 17.69 -4.58 -14.06
CA ASP A 260 18.99 -5.25 -14.06
C ASP A 260 19.06 -6.50 -14.98
N GLY A 261 17.96 -6.90 -15.63
CA GLY A 261 17.91 -8.10 -16.47
C GLY A 261 18.05 -9.43 -15.71
N LYS A 262 17.80 -9.43 -14.39
CA LYS A 262 17.91 -10.59 -13.50
C LYS A 262 16.68 -11.51 -13.52
N ILE A 263 15.55 -11.03 -14.01
CA ILE A 263 14.27 -11.77 -14.09
C ILE A 263 13.61 -11.59 -15.47
N PRO A 264 12.66 -12.47 -15.87
CA PRO A 264 11.88 -12.28 -17.08
C PRO A 264 11.10 -10.97 -17.07
N ILE A 265 11.22 -10.21 -18.16
CA ILE A 265 10.53 -8.93 -18.37
C ILE A 265 9.28 -9.12 -19.24
N ALA A 266 8.36 -8.15 -19.19
CA ALA A 266 7.22 -8.09 -20.09
C ALA A 266 7.66 -7.70 -21.52
N ASP A 267 6.97 -8.22 -22.54
CA ASP A 267 7.18 -7.84 -23.94
C ASP A 267 6.82 -6.37 -24.17
N GLY A 268 7.60 -5.68 -25.01
CA GLY A 268 7.41 -4.27 -25.31
C GLY A 268 8.15 -3.79 -26.56
N PRO A 269 7.80 -2.60 -27.09
CA PRO A 269 8.53 -1.98 -28.19
C PRO A 269 9.95 -1.58 -27.77
N PRO A 270 10.89 -1.44 -28.72
CA PRO A 270 12.25 -0.99 -28.44
C PRO A 270 12.28 0.33 -27.65
N GLY A 271 13.06 0.37 -26.57
CA GLY A 271 13.19 1.54 -25.69
C GLY A 271 12.12 1.65 -24.60
N MET A 272 11.15 0.73 -24.52
CA MET A 272 10.29 0.62 -23.33
C MET A 272 11.15 0.29 -22.09
N PRO A 273 10.96 0.98 -20.95
CA PRO A 273 11.61 0.61 -19.70
C PRO A 273 11.26 -0.83 -19.31
N ALA A 274 12.27 -1.60 -18.90
CA ALA A 274 12.07 -2.97 -18.45
C ALA A 274 11.10 -3.03 -17.27
N ARG A 275 10.12 -3.93 -17.35
CA ARG A 275 9.11 -4.19 -16.31
C ARG A 275 9.04 -5.70 -16.09
N PRO A 276 8.76 -6.20 -14.86
CA PRO A 276 8.62 -7.63 -14.64
C PRO A 276 7.53 -8.24 -15.50
N SER A 277 7.70 -9.51 -15.91
CA SER A 277 6.62 -10.28 -16.52
C SER A 277 5.40 -10.32 -15.60
N HIS A 278 4.19 -10.26 -16.18
CA HIS A 278 2.91 -10.27 -15.45
C HIS A 278 2.76 -11.48 -14.51
N SER A 279 3.48 -12.59 -14.76
CA SER A 279 3.51 -13.77 -13.90
C SER A 279 4.16 -13.54 -12.52
N ARG A 280 4.75 -12.37 -12.30
CA ARG A 280 5.35 -11.95 -11.02
C ARG A 280 4.52 -10.91 -10.26
N ALA A 281 3.34 -10.55 -10.78
CA ALA A 281 2.46 -9.61 -10.10
C ALA A 281 2.04 -10.15 -8.73
N VAL A 282 2.31 -9.41 -7.65
CA VAL A 282 1.90 -9.80 -6.29
C VAL A 282 0.45 -9.41 -6.01
N MET A 283 -0.09 -8.43 -6.74
CA MET A 283 -1.50 -8.08 -6.80
C MET A 283 -1.79 -7.31 -8.10
N SER A 284 -3.03 -6.88 -8.33
CA SER A 284 -3.36 -6.01 -9.46
C SER A 284 -4.40 -4.95 -9.10
N VAL A 285 -4.62 -4.00 -9.98
CA VAL A 285 -5.66 -2.97 -9.85
C VAL A 285 -6.35 -2.74 -11.19
N HIS A 286 -7.68 -2.68 -11.18
CA HIS A 286 -8.48 -2.22 -12.31
C HIS A 286 -8.79 -0.73 -12.11
N VAL A 287 -8.47 0.09 -13.10
CA VAL A 287 -8.75 1.54 -13.10
C VAL A 287 -10.09 1.77 -13.82
N TRP A 288 -10.93 2.65 -13.28
CA TRP A 288 -12.23 2.99 -13.83
C TRP A 288 -12.43 4.51 -13.87
N PRO A 289 -13.14 5.06 -14.87
CA PRO A 289 -13.50 6.47 -14.86
C PRO A 289 -14.63 6.71 -13.85
N SER A 290 -14.55 7.83 -13.14
CA SER A 290 -15.48 8.27 -12.11
C SER A 290 -15.91 9.72 -12.32
N LEU A 291 -16.61 10.33 -11.36
CA LEU A 291 -17.14 11.69 -11.47
C LEU A 291 -17.04 12.46 -10.15
N HIS A 292 -16.55 13.70 -10.24
CA HIS A 292 -16.51 14.65 -9.14
C HIS A 292 -17.94 14.96 -8.66
N ALA A 293 -18.15 15.05 -7.35
CA ALA A 293 -19.44 15.50 -6.82
C ALA A 293 -19.66 16.98 -7.15
N LEU A 294 -20.91 17.42 -7.08
CA LEU A 294 -21.28 18.80 -7.35
C LEU A 294 -21.48 19.55 -6.03
N MET A 295 -21.14 20.84 -6.00
CA MET A 295 -21.44 21.65 -4.81
C MET A 295 -22.95 21.96 -4.78
N PRO A 296 -23.61 21.83 -3.61
CA PRO A 296 -25.00 22.24 -3.45
C PRO A 296 -25.12 23.77 -3.45
N GLY A 297 -26.30 24.28 -3.79
CA GLY A 297 -26.60 25.72 -3.83
C GLY A 297 -26.39 26.37 -5.20
N SER A 298 -26.50 27.70 -5.25
CA SER A 298 -26.30 28.53 -6.45
C SER A 298 -24.93 29.21 -6.49
N GLY A 299 -24.20 29.21 -5.37
CA GLY A 299 -22.81 29.65 -5.28
C GLY A 299 -22.21 29.37 -3.90
N HIS A 300 -20.94 29.73 -3.69
CA HIS A 300 -20.21 29.41 -2.46
C HIS A 300 -20.82 29.96 -1.15
N HIS A 301 -21.71 30.95 -1.23
CA HIS A 301 -22.42 31.52 -0.08
C HIS A 301 -23.59 30.64 0.41
N ASP A 302 -24.11 29.76 -0.44
CA ASP A 302 -25.17 28.79 -0.11
C ASP A 302 -24.61 27.49 0.50
N ILE A 303 -23.28 27.33 0.53
CA ILE A 303 -22.63 26.14 1.09
C ILE A 303 -22.84 26.16 2.62
N PRO A 304 -23.48 25.13 3.20
CA PRO A 304 -23.71 25.08 4.64
C PRO A 304 -22.39 24.86 5.38
N GLU A 305 -22.37 25.20 6.66
CA GLU A 305 -21.19 24.99 7.53
C GLU A 305 -20.89 23.49 7.71
N GLU A 306 -21.93 22.67 7.70
CA GLU A 306 -21.91 21.20 7.72
C GLU A 306 -22.79 20.67 6.59
N ILE A 307 -22.30 19.70 5.82
CA ILE A 307 -23.17 18.93 4.89
C ILE A 307 -23.75 17.73 5.63
N ASP A 308 -25.04 17.75 5.93
CA ASP A 308 -25.78 16.56 6.36
C ASP A 308 -26.07 15.67 5.13
N THR A 309 -25.54 14.44 5.15
CA THR A 309 -25.72 13.43 4.09
C THR A 309 -27.18 13.02 3.87
N GLY A 310 -28.08 13.28 4.81
CA GLY A 310 -29.52 13.10 4.70
C GLY A 310 -30.23 14.18 3.88
N THR A 311 -29.59 15.32 3.63
CA THR A 311 -30.19 16.45 2.89
C THR A 311 -30.54 16.05 1.45
N VAL A 312 -31.81 16.21 1.07
CA VAL A 312 -32.32 15.83 -0.26
C VAL A 312 -32.25 17.03 -1.22
N TYR A 313 -31.45 16.89 -2.27
CA TYR A 313 -31.37 17.85 -3.37
C TYR A 313 -32.13 17.36 -4.60
N LYS A 314 -32.88 18.24 -5.27
CA LYS A 314 -33.71 17.91 -6.45
C LYS A 314 -33.53 18.95 -7.56
N GLY A 315 -33.68 18.51 -8.80
CA GLY A 315 -33.50 19.32 -10.01
C GLY A 315 -32.04 19.59 -10.32
N GLU A 316 -31.74 19.89 -11.58
CA GLU A 316 -30.47 20.51 -11.97
C GLU A 316 -30.61 22.02 -11.74
N ALA A 317 -29.53 22.75 -11.44
CA ALA A 317 -29.62 24.21 -11.33
C ALA A 317 -29.93 24.84 -12.70
N THR A 318 -29.37 24.26 -13.76
CA THR A 318 -29.77 24.47 -15.16
C THR A 318 -29.66 23.14 -15.93
N PRO A 319 -30.24 23.01 -17.15
CA PRO A 319 -30.06 21.82 -18.01
C PRO A 319 -28.61 21.52 -18.44
N TYR A 320 -27.65 22.34 -18.03
CA TYR A 320 -26.23 22.26 -18.40
C TYR A 320 -25.31 21.99 -17.18
N THR A 321 -25.87 21.86 -15.97
CA THR A 321 -25.07 21.68 -14.74
C THR A 321 -24.25 20.38 -14.81
N CYS A 322 -22.92 20.48 -14.77
CA CYS A 322 -21.99 19.38 -14.95
C CYS A 322 -20.60 19.65 -14.34
N SER A 323 -19.63 18.76 -14.53
CA SER A 323 -18.25 18.92 -14.00
C SER A 323 -17.51 20.17 -14.50
N LEU A 324 -17.97 20.80 -15.58
CA LEU A 324 -17.43 22.09 -16.03
C LEU A 324 -17.67 23.19 -14.99
N ASP A 325 -18.82 23.18 -14.30
CA ASP A 325 -19.11 24.15 -13.24
C ASP A 325 -18.10 24.03 -12.08
N ILE A 326 -17.66 22.81 -11.77
CA ILE A 326 -16.61 22.55 -10.77
C ILE A 326 -15.28 23.11 -11.26
N THR A 327 -14.87 22.83 -12.51
CA THR A 327 -13.64 23.39 -13.09
C THR A 327 -13.66 24.92 -13.08
N MET A 328 -14.80 25.54 -13.39
CA MET A 328 -14.96 27.00 -13.37
C MET A 328 -14.93 27.57 -11.95
N GLY A 329 -15.60 26.92 -11.00
CA GLY A 329 -15.59 27.27 -9.57
C GLY A 329 -14.19 27.16 -8.95
N MET A 330 -13.45 26.10 -9.29
CA MET A 330 -12.05 25.93 -8.90
C MET A 330 -11.16 27.01 -9.51
N LYS A 331 -11.24 27.21 -10.83
CA LYS A 331 -10.36 28.12 -11.59
C LYS A 331 -10.55 29.59 -11.25
N TYR A 332 -11.80 30.03 -11.11
CA TYR A 332 -12.14 31.44 -10.97
C TYR A 332 -12.65 31.81 -9.58
N GLY A 333 -13.10 30.86 -8.77
CA GLY A 333 -13.54 31.05 -7.40
C GLY A 333 -12.47 30.63 -6.40
N LEU A 334 -12.44 29.34 -6.06
CA LEU A 334 -11.72 28.81 -4.89
C LEU A 334 -10.21 29.03 -4.96
N LEU A 335 -9.57 28.66 -6.07
CA LEU A 335 -8.10 28.79 -6.21
C LEU A 335 -7.64 30.23 -6.48
N ARG A 336 -8.58 31.19 -6.49
CA ARG A 336 -8.34 32.65 -6.57
C ARG A 336 -8.94 33.39 -5.37
N MET A 337 -9.12 32.72 -4.23
CA MET A 337 -9.70 33.31 -3.01
C MET A 337 -9.02 34.62 -2.60
N ASN A 338 -7.68 34.69 -2.66
CA ASN A 338 -6.89 35.90 -2.37
C ASN A 338 -7.15 37.08 -3.33
N GLU A 339 -7.64 36.82 -4.54
CA GLU A 339 -7.99 37.86 -5.51
C GLU A 339 -9.47 38.28 -5.40
N ASN A 340 -10.32 37.33 -5.01
CA ASN A 340 -11.78 37.48 -4.95
C ASN A 340 -12.29 38.02 -3.60
N MET A 341 -11.52 37.85 -2.52
CA MET A 341 -11.90 38.21 -1.15
C MET A 341 -10.74 38.95 -0.46
N PRO A 342 -10.98 40.14 0.10
CA PRO A 342 -9.95 40.86 0.84
C PRO A 342 -9.68 40.19 2.20
N PRO A 343 -8.44 40.23 2.74
CA PRO A 343 -8.06 39.48 3.96
C PRO A 343 -8.90 39.78 5.20
N GLU A 344 -9.48 40.98 5.31
CA GLU A 344 -10.34 41.38 6.43
C GLU A 344 -11.71 40.67 6.43
N ARG A 345 -12.05 39.97 5.34
CA ARG A 345 -13.26 39.13 5.22
C ARG A 345 -12.98 37.64 5.37
N MET A 346 -11.71 37.24 5.51
CA MET A 346 -11.32 35.85 5.72
C MET A 346 -11.31 35.53 7.21
N ASP A 347 -11.94 34.42 7.61
CA ASP A 347 -11.63 33.78 8.90
C ASP A 347 -10.22 33.17 8.86
N ASP A 348 -9.71 32.66 9.99
CA ASP A 348 -8.33 32.15 10.05
C ASP A 348 -8.14 30.84 9.27
N GLY A 349 -9.21 30.07 9.06
CA GLY A 349 -9.19 28.88 8.21
C GLY A 349 -9.11 29.25 6.72
N MET A 350 -9.87 30.25 6.29
CA MET A 350 -9.78 30.84 4.95
C MET A 350 -8.39 31.42 4.68
N LYS A 351 -7.78 32.14 5.64
CA LYS A 351 -6.39 32.64 5.49
C LYS A 351 -5.39 31.49 5.32
N SER A 352 -5.43 30.50 6.21
CA SER A 352 -4.56 29.33 6.16
C SER A 352 -4.72 28.54 4.85
N PHE A 353 -5.96 28.40 4.36
CA PHE A 353 -6.24 27.80 3.06
C PHE A 353 -5.73 28.65 1.90
N ALA A 354 -5.90 29.98 1.97
CA ALA A 354 -5.47 30.92 0.93
C ALA A 354 -3.94 31.00 0.82
N GLU A 355 -3.21 30.90 1.93
CA GLU A 355 -1.76 30.70 1.96
C GLU A 355 -1.38 29.38 1.27
N TYR A 356 -2.02 28.28 1.66
CA TYR A 356 -1.79 26.94 1.10
C TYR A 356 -1.93 26.88 -0.43
N ILE A 357 -3.04 27.39 -0.98
CA ILE A 357 -3.25 27.41 -2.44
C ILE A 357 -2.33 28.38 -3.19
N SER A 358 -1.74 29.36 -2.50
CA SER A 358 -0.82 30.32 -3.12
C SER A 358 0.59 29.75 -3.26
N ASP A 359 0.98 28.79 -2.41
CA ASP A 359 2.26 28.08 -2.51
C ASP A 359 2.25 26.98 -3.59
N ARG A 360 2.07 27.41 -4.85
CA ARG A 360 2.12 26.54 -6.03
C ARG A 360 3.52 25.97 -6.32
N LYS A 361 4.53 26.36 -5.55
CA LYS A 361 5.89 25.80 -5.63
C LYS A 361 5.99 24.50 -4.83
N ASN A 362 5.39 24.46 -3.64
CA ASN A 362 5.41 23.28 -2.78
C ASN A 362 4.15 22.41 -2.92
N ASN A 363 3.04 22.96 -3.44
CA ASN A 363 1.75 22.28 -3.58
C ASN A 363 1.36 22.14 -5.06
N VAL A 364 1.51 20.91 -5.57
CA VAL A 364 1.30 20.55 -6.99
C VAL A 364 -0.15 20.10 -7.22
N PHE A 365 -0.95 20.95 -7.86
CA PHE A 365 -2.36 20.68 -8.19
C PHE A 365 -2.84 21.52 -9.38
N SER A 366 -4.02 21.19 -9.92
CA SER A 366 -4.73 21.94 -10.96
C SER A 366 -6.09 22.47 -10.48
N HIS A 367 -6.67 23.33 -11.31
CA HIS A 367 -8.08 23.76 -11.24
C HIS A 367 -9.01 22.87 -12.08
N TYR A 368 -8.43 22.07 -12.98
CA TYR A 368 -9.11 21.06 -13.77
C TYR A 368 -8.83 19.70 -13.14
N ASP A 369 -9.85 18.88 -12.93
CA ASP A 369 -9.67 17.56 -12.31
C ASP A 369 -8.82 16.62 -13.16
N GLY A 370 -8.85 16.78 -14.49
CA GLY A 370 -8.24 15.88 -15.47
C GLY A 370 -9.10 14.65 -15.79
N GLY A 371 -10.36 14.64 -15.32
CA GLY A 371 -11.22 13.46 -15.24
C GLY A 371 -10.90 12.61 -13.99
N GLN A 372 -11.90 12.33 -13.17
CA GLN A 372 -11.72 11.53 -11.97
C GLN A 372 -11.61 10.03 -12.26
N LEU A 373 -10.80 9.35 -11.46
CA LEU A 373 -10.61 7.90 -11.48
C LEU A 373 -11.13 7.26 -10.19
N ALA A 374 -11.52 5.99 -10.29
CA ALA A 374 -11.77 5.07 -9.20
C ALA A 374 -10.95 3.80 -9.42
N TYR A 375 -10.57 3.13 -8.35
CA TYR A 375 -9.62 2.02 -8.38
C TYR A 375 -10.19 0.79 -7.68
N ASN A 376 -10.12 -0.37 -8.32
CA ASN A 376 -10.51 -1.65 -7.74
C ASN A 376 -9.26 -2.52 -7.56
N PHE A 377 -8.70 -2.53 -6.34
CA PHE A 377 -7.50 -3.26 -5.96
C PHE A 377 -7.85 -4.73 -5.70
N ILE A 378 -7.17 -5.63 -6.40
CA ILE A 378 -7.37 -7.08 -6.33
C ILE A 378 -6.15 -7.65 -5.62
N ILE A 379 -6.25 -7.72 -4.29
CA ILE A 379 -5.16 -8.18 -3.40
C ILE A 379 -5.09 -9.71 -3.42
N GLY A 380 -6.23 -10.38 -3.43
CA GLY A 380 -6.31 -11.84 -3.45
C GLY A 380 -7.75 -12.35 -3.63
N PRO A 381 -7.95 -13.69 -3.64
CA PRO A 381 -9.27 -14.29 -3.72
C PRO A 381 -10.15 -13.86 -2.53
N GLY A 382 -11.26 -13.17 -2.79
CA GLY A 382 -12.12 -12.61 -1.73
C GLY A 382 -11.44 -11.50 -0.90
N GLN A 383 -10.46 -10.82 -1.50
CA GLN A 383 -9.77 -9.66 -0.94
C GLN A 383 -9.69 -8.55 -1.99
N THR A 384 -10.84 -7.94 -2.29
CA THR A 384 -10.96 -6.84 -3.27
C THR A 384 -11.38 -5.53 -2.60
N VAL A 385 -10.75 -4.42 -2.97
CA VAL A 385 -10.99 -3.08 -2.40
C VAL A 385 -11.34 -2.09 -3.50
N PHE A 386 -12.55 -1.54 -3.47
CA PHE A 386 -12.93 -0.43 -4.35
C PHE A 386 -12.71 0.90 -3.64
N TRP A 387 -12.05 1.86 -4.30
CA TRP A 387 -11.86 3.22 -3.79
C TRP A 387 -12.35 4.24 -4.82
N ASN A 388 -13.18 5.18 -4.36
CA ASN A 388 -13.69 6.29 -5.16
C ASN A 388 -13.46 7.62 -4.44
N GLY A 389 -12.60 8.47 -5.01
CA GLY A 389 -12.15 9.74 -4.42
C GLY A 389 -13.17 10.88 -4.38
N HIS A 390 -14.39 10.68 -4.90
CA HIS A 390 -15.49 11.65 -4.77
C HIS A 390 -16.86 10.98 -4.88
N LEU A 391 -17.90 11.64 -4.36
CA LEU A 391 -19.29 11.17 -4.41
C LEU A 391 -19.89 11.31 -5.83
N GLY A 392 -19.51 10.43 -6.74
CA GLY A 392 -20.08 10.37 -8.09
C GLY A 392 -19.58 9.18 -8.89
N GLY A 393 -20.23 8.93 -10.03
CA GLY A 393 -19.78 7.93 -10.99
C GLY A 393 -20.85 7.55 -12.02
N TYR A 394 -20.45 6.63 -12.90
CA TYR A 394 -21.34 6.09 -13.93
C TYR A 394 -21.97 4.79 -13.44
N GLU A 395 -23.29 4.75 -13.29
CA GLU A 395 -24.04 3.59 -12.77
C GLU A 395 -23.75 2.31 -13.56
N GLY A 396 -23.70 2.41 -14.89
CA GLY A 396 -23.38 1.27 -15.75
C GLY A 396 -21.97 0.73 -15.56
N ILE A 397 -21.02 1.59 -15.16
CA ILE A 397 -19.63 1.18 -14.88
C ILE A 397 -19.56 0.54 -13.49
N ILE A 398 -20.08 1.20 -12.46
CA ILE A 398 -20.07 0.69 -11.07
C ILE A 398 -20.73 -0.70 -10.99
N LYS A 399 -21.86 -0.90 -11.69
CA LYS A 399 -22.55 -2.21 -11.80
C LYS A 399 -21.79 -3.28 -12.58
N SER A 400 -20.72 -2.92 -13.29
CA SER A 400 -19.91 -3.82 -14.12
C SER A 400 -18.52 -4.13 -13.53
N ILE A 401 -18.23 -3.62 -12.33
CA ILE A 401 -16.94 -3.82 -11.68
C ILE A 401 -16.79 -5.29 -11.26
N GLU A 402 -15.89 -5.99 -11.92
CA GLU A 402 -15.48 -7.35 -11.60
C GLU A 402 -13.95 -7.44 -11.43
N PRO A 403 -13.44 -8.16 -10.41
CA PRO A 403 -14.20 -8.80 -9.33
C PRO A 403 -14.89 -7.75 -8.45
N THR A 404 -16.06 -8.11 -7.90
CA THR A 404 -16.79 -7.27 -6.95
C THR A 404 -15.95 -7.02 -5.68
N PRO A 405 -16.02 -5.82 -5.07
CA PRO A 405 -15.27 -5.52 -3.85
C PRO A 405 -15.82 -6.20 -2.61
N ASP A 406 -14.92 -6.62 -1.71
CA ASP A 406 -15.24 -6.99 -0.33
C ASP A 406 -15.28 -5.76 0.59
N VAL A 407 -14.50 -4.73 0.25
CA VAL A 407 -14.42 -3.44 0.96
C VAL A 407 -14.59 -2.29 -0.02
N ALA A 408 -15.41 -1.29 0.31
CA ALA A 408 -15.51 -0.04 -0.45
C ALA A 408 -15.15 1.19 0.38
N ILE A 409 -14.12 1.91 -0.04
CA ILE A 409 -13.74 3.23 0.48
C ILE A 409 -14.44 4.28 -0.38
N LEU A 410 -15.49 4.90 0.17
CA LEU A 410 -16.38 5.80 -0.55
C LEU A 410 -16.32 7.21 0.03
N THR A 411 -15.93 8.15 -0.80
CA THR A 411 -15.96 9.58 -0.49
C THR A 411 -17.39 10.10 -0.48
N ILE A 412 -17.79 10.87 0.54
CA ILE A 412 -19.20 11.23 0.77
C ILE A 412 -19.50 12.73 0.93
N ALA A 413 -18.61 13.60 0.43
CA ALA A 413 -18.86 15.04 0.38
C ALA A 413 -19.68 15.50 -0.84
N GLY A 414 -20.45 16.58 -0.65
CA GLY A 414 -21.18 17.28 -1.72
C GLY A 414 -22.48 16.63 -2.17
N ARG A 415 -23.01 17.09 -3.30
CA ARG A 415 -24.18 16.53 -3.98
C ARG A 415 -23.72 15.53 -5.03
N ALA A 416 -24.24 14.30 -4.98
CA ALA A 416 -23.79 13.24 -5.86
C ALA A 416 -23.91 13.54 -7.37
N ASN A 417 -22.94 13.09 -8.15
CA ASN A 417 -22.93 13.19 -9.61
C ASN A 417 -23.18 11.81 -10.24
N LEU A 418 -24.37 11.62 -10.83
CA LEU A 418 -24.79 10.36 -11.45
C LEU A 418 -24.79 10.51 -12.96
N ASN A 419 -23.96 9.73 -13.67
CA ASN A 419 -23.90 9.72 -15.14
C ASN A 419 -23.70 11.13 -15.76
N GLY A 420 -22.97 12.02 -15.08
CA GLY A 420 -22.71 13.39 -15.49
C GLY A 420 -23.77 14.42 -15.09
N ARG A 421 -24.76 14.04 -14.26
CA ARG A 421 -25.86 14.90 -13.82
C ARG A 421 -25.98 14.98 -12.29
N PRO A 422 -26.46 16.12 -11.73
CA PRO A 422 -26.84 16.21 -10.32
C PRO A 422 -27.85 15.13 -9.91
N TYR A 423 -27.50 14.31 -8.93
CA TYR A 423 -28.40 13.28 -8.41
C TYR A 423 -29.65 13.90 -7.77
N ASN A 424 -30.82 13.28 -8.00
CA ASN A 424 -32.10 13.68 -7.44
C ASN A 424 -32.40 12.86 -6.18
N GLY A 425 -31.82 13.28 -5.07
CA GLY A 425 -31.84 12.59 -3.79
C GLY A 425 -30.83 13.18 -2.82
N SER A 426 -30.57 12.45 -1.73
CA SER A 426 -29.51 12.78 -0.77
C SER A 426 -28.20 12.05 -1.05
N ALA A 427 -27.12 12.52 -0.42
CA ALA A 427 -25.82 11.83 -0.48
C ALA A 427 -25.92 10.42 0.12
N ALA A 428 -26.66 10.25 1.22
CA ALA A 428 -26.99 8.96 1.83
C ALA A 428 -27.65 8.01 0.82
N GLN A 429 -28.68 8.46 0.10
CA GLN A 429 -29.36 7.65 -0.91
C GLN A 429 -28.42 7.23 -2.05
N PHE A 430 -27.58 8.13 -2.54
CA PHE A 430 -26.61 7.80 -3.58
C PHE A 430 -25.54 6.82 -3.10
N ALA A 431 -24.98 7.03 -1.91
CA ALA A 431 -23.99 6.14 -1.31
C ALA A 431 -24.56 4.74 -1.08
N THR A 432 -25.77 4.61 -0.54
CA THR A 432 -26.47 3.31 -0.41
C THR A 432 -26.70 2.63 -1.77
N ASN A 433 -26.97 3.41 -2.84
CA ASN A 433 -27.08 2.86 -4.19
C ASN A 433 -25.72 2.41 -4.75
N GLN A 434 -24.63 3.16 -4.56
CA GLN A 434 -23.29 2.71 -4.91
C GLN A 434 -22.94 1.39 -4.21
N VAL A 435 -23.21 1.26 -2.91
CA VAL A 435 -23.01 0.02 -2.14
C VAL A 435 -23.77 -1.15 -2.78
N ARG A 436 -25.02 -0.97 -3.20
CA ARG A 436 -25.77 -2.01 -3.94
C ARG A 436 -25.20 -2.33 -5.31
N TRP A 437 -24.77 -1.32 -6.06
CA TRP A 437 -24.20 -1.49 -7.40
C TRP A 437 -22.85 -2.20 -7.38
N LEU A 438 -22.09 -2.03 -6.29
CA LEU A 438 -20.87 -2.78 -5.97
C LEU A 438 -21.15 -4.16 -5.34
N SER A 439 -22.37 -4.70 -5.51
CA SER A 439 -22.80 -6.00 -4.96
C SER A 439 -22.74 -6.14 -3.44
N GLN A 440 -22.91 -5.02 -2.71
CA GLN A 440 -22.96 -4.93 -1.24
C GLN A 440 -21.66 -5.45 -0.57
N PRO A 441 -20.52 -4.76 -0.75
CA PRO A 441 -19.26 -5.09 -0.07
C PRO A 441 -19.49 -5.26 1.44
N LYS A 442 -18.82 -6.23 2.06
CA LYS A 442 -18.97 -6.55 3.49
C LYS A 442 -18.73 -5.31 4.36
N LYS A 443 -17.69 -4.55 4.01
CA LYS A 443 -17.23 -3.35 4.72
C LYS A 443 -17.35 -2.10 3.84
N VAL A 444 -17.81 -1.00 4.40
CA VAL A 444 -17.80 0.33 3.78
C VAL A 444 -17.04 1.30 4.68
N ILE A 445 -16.18 2.12 4.12
CA ILE A 445 -15.39 3.14 4.84
C ILE A 445 -15.71 4.49 4.21
N TRP A 446 -16.10 5.47 5.02
CA TRP A 446 -16.34 6.83 4.53
C TRP A 446 -15.04 7.64 4.44
N ALA A 447 -14.95 8.54 3.47
CA ALA A 447 -13.82 9.46 3.26
C ALA A 447 -14.30 10.90 3.00
N LEU A 448 -13.41 11.89 3.15
CA LEU A 448 -13.67 13.33 2.99
C LEU A 448 -14.82 13.83 3.87
N HIS A 449 -14.84 13.41 5.13
CA HIS A 449 -15.83 13.82 6.13
C HIS A 449 -15.19 14.41 7.40
N ASP A 450 -13.85 14.46 7.43
CA ASP A 450 -13.03 15.13 8.43
C ASP A 450 -13.11 16.66 8.32
N GLU A 451 -12.43 17.35 9.24
CA GLU A 451 -12.49 18.81 9.32
C GLU A 451 -11.78 19.50 8.14
N GLY A 452 -12.49 20.44 7.52
CA GLY A 452 -12.01 21.29 6.43
C GLY A 452 -11.69 22.70 6.91
N ALA A 453 -10.71 23.35 6.28
CA ALA A 453 -10.28 24.71 6.62
C ALA A 453 -11.30 25.80 6.22
N ILE A 454 -12.28 25.45 5.39
CA ILE A 454 -13.27 26.34 4.78
C ILE A 454 -14.62 25.62 4.69
N LYS A 455 -15.71 26.36 4.44
CA LYS A 455 -17.04 25.76 4.27
C LYS A 455 -17.10 24.84 3.03
N PRO A 456 -17.65 23.61 3.14
CA PRO A 456 -18.21 23.01 4.36
C PRO A 456 -17.10 22.51 5.30
N TYR A 457 -17.17 22.90 6.58
CA TYR A 457 -16.12 22.55 7.54
C TYR A 457 -16.14 21.07 7.93
N ARG A 458 -17.24 20.34 7.71
CA ARG A 458 -17.33 18.88 7.87
C ARG A 458 -18.52 18.27 7.12
N VAL A 459 -18.54 16.94 7.03
CA VAL A 459 -19.69 16.17 6.48
C VAL A 459 -20.25 15.25 7.57
N ASN A 460 -21.55 15.35 7.83
CA ASN A 460 -22.24 14.50 8.80
C ASN A 460 -22.78 13.24 8.10
N THR A 461 -22.10 12.13 8.35
CA THR A 461 -22.32 10.83 7.73
C THR A 461 -23.42 10.00 8.39
N ALA A 462 -24.03 10.45 9.49
CA ALA A 462 -24.95 9.65 10.30
C ALA A 462 -26.15 9.11 9.49
N ALA A 463 -26.74 9.93 8.62
CA ALA A 463 -27.84 9.52 7.76
C ALA A 463 -27.42 8.49 6.70
N ALA A 464 -26.21 8.62 6.13
CA ALA A 464 -25.65 7.64 5.21
C ALA A 464 -25.36 6.29 5.89
N THR A 465 -24.70 6.32 7.05
CA THR A 465 -24.41 5.13 7.86
C THR A 465 -25.69 4.38 8.22
N ALA A 466 -26.69 5.08 8.78
CA ALA A 466 -27.97 4.48 9.12
C ALA A 466 -28.69 3.89 7.89
N MET A 467 -28.61 4.55 6.72
CA MET A 467 -29.25 4.06 5.49
C MET A 467 -28.55 2.84 4.89
N VAL A 468 -27.21 2.77 4.94
CA VAL A 468 -26.45 1.59 4.52
C VAL A 468 -26.78 0.40 5.42
N HIS A 469 -26.70 0.55 6.74
CA HIS A 469 -27.04 -0.53 7.69
C HIS A 469 -28.50 -1.00 7.58
N ALA A 470 -29.44 -0.08 7.32
CA ALA A 470 -30.86 -0.41 7.25
C ALA A 470 -31.30 -1.04 5.91
N GLN A 471 -30.53 -0.88 4.83
CA GLN A 471 -31.00 -1.24 3.48
C GLN A 471 -29.99 -2.01 2.60
N THR A 472 -28.90 -2.51 3.19
CA THR A 472 -27.89 -3.37 2.56
C THR A 472 -27.38 -4.41 3.57
N SER A 473 -26.56 -5.38 3.14
CA SER A 473 -25.85 -6.30 4.05
C SER A 473 -24.52 -5.74 4.56
N SER A 474 -24.17 -4.50 4.21
CA SER A 474 -22.85 -3.91 4.47
C SER A 474 -22.75 -3.26 5.84
N THR A 475 -21.61 -3.39 6.51
CA THR A 475 -21.28 -2.62 7.71
C THR A 475 -20.38 -1.44 7.37
N VAL A 476 -20.79 -0.23 7.76
CA VAL A 476 -19.89 0.93 7.80
C VAL A 476 -18.89 0.79 8.95
N GLU A 477 -17.60 1.00 8.69
CA GLU A 477 -16.51 1.14 9.66
C GLU A 477 -15.92 2.55 9.57
N GLU A 478 -15.65 3.15 10.72
CA GLU A 478 -14.98 4.45 10.88
C GLU A 478 -13.51 4.21 11.21
N LEU A 479 -12.61 4.98 10.59
CA LEU A 479 -11.17 4.84 10.79
C LEU A 479 -10.64 5.95 11.70
N ASP A 480 -9.83 5.59 12.68
CA ASP A 480 -9.03 6.55 13.45
C ASP A 480 -7.86 7.06 12.60
N PHE A 481 -7.54 8.36 12.70
CA PHE A 481 -6.43 8.94 11.96
C PHE A 481 -5.08 8.32 12.34
N GLY A 482 -4.30 7.94 11.33
CA GLY A 482 -2.95 7.41 11.48
C GLY A 482 -2.83 6.04 12.18
N LEU A 483 -3.96 5.37 12.47
CA LEU A 483 -3.94 4.02 13.07
C LEU A 483 -4.21 2.95 12.01
N ALA A 484 -3.29 1.98 11.90
CA ALA A 484 -3.46 0.85 11.00
C ALA A 484 -4.57 -0.09 11.47
N LYS A 485 -5.56 -0.32 10.61
CA LYS A 485 -6.68 -1.25 10.82
C LYS A 485 -6.62 -2.42 9.83
N PRO A 486 -6.96 -3.67 10.23
CA PRO A 486 -7.16 -4.76 9.29
C PRO A 486 -8.29 -4.46 8.30
N LEU A 487 -8.04 -4.72 7.02
CA LEU A 487 -8.93 -4.32 5.94
C LEU A 487 -10.10 -5.30 5.75
N PHE A 488 -9.87 -6.60 5.95
CA PHE A 488 -10.82 -7.70 5.74
C PHE A 488 -11.21 -8.40 7.05
#